data_AF-A0A8X6L0X4-F1
#
_entry.id   AF-A0A8X6L0X4-F1
#
_cell.length_a   1.000
_cell.length_b   1.000
_cell.length_c   1.000
_cell.angle_alpha   90.00
_cell.angle_beta   90.00
_cell.angle_gamma   90.00
#
_symmetry.space_group_name_H-M   'P 1'
#
loop_
_entity.id
_entity.type
_entity.pdbx_description
1 polymer ?
#
loop_
_entity_poly.entity_id
_entity_poly.type
_entity_poly.pdbx_seq_one_letter_code
_entity_poly.pdbx_strand_id
1 'polypeptide(L)'
;MVSSQFDLGNSFPTQDIVGVEFQKRLVELVEDNESMKEALKWNNAMMKEQLHTISEWHNLMTSSLSQQKISLEESKLKIQELEKENKELHLKNENASLHDDKKDFEIPQSRRLQENVDLQNQLKEAADKINILQKEVDLQKAEICNMKALHEAKVQEKIILEVQLKDQEKLISKYENDLLKLKSYESDLSERHSIEKQQQSALKESEERFEWELEKEKIKHLETKKLLKILQADYDRVNKLLQVQSKDEREKREHLLLEREAEARRVLEQMDGLTAKLFDLEQQLEEKEEKLQLVTMQLEAFKSDSESVPILKAQVDVYKSDLNNEKENSQKEIEKLTQQLNELQSSPFLCVNCGTQAEAASKGKGRRKPSSSRQELYLCPVCQFGFKELQALTNHVNNCLDKAQ
;
A
#
# COMPACT_ATOMS: atom_id res chain seq x y z
N MET A 1 -58.74 3.46 29.61
CA MET A 1 -58.14 2.25 29.01
C MET A 1 -57.58 2.63 27.66
N VAL A 2 -56.30 3.00 27.64
CA VAL A 2 -55.59 3.49 26.45
C VAL A 2 -54.49 2.47 26.19
N SER A 3 -54.70 1.61 25.20
CA SER A 3 -53.74 0.59 24.80
C SER A 3 -52.60 1.25 24.04
N SER A 4 -51.50 1.46 24.76
CA SER A 4 -50.24 2.00 24.25
C SER A 4 -49.55 0.96 23.37
N GLN A 5 -49.68 1.16 22.07
CA GLN A 5 -48.97 0.45 21.01
C GLN A 5 -47.53 0.97 20.99
N PHE A 6 -46.67 0.39 21.84
CA PHE A 6 -45.22 0.63 21.77
C PHE A 6 -44.66 -0.20 20.61
N ASP A 7 -44.51 0.49 19.49
CA ASP A 7 -43.72 0.07 18.34
C ASP A 7 -42.25 0.01 18.79
N LEU A 8 -41.80 -1.18 19.19
CA LEU A 8 -40.40 -1.45 19.48
C LEU A 8 -39.64 -1.37 18.17
N GLY A 9 -38.96 -0.23 18.00
CA GLY A 9 -38.15 0.10 16.86
C GLY A 9 -37.30 -1.06 16.39
N ASN A 10 -37.56 -1.46 15.14
CA ASN A 10 -36.62 -2.17 14.30
C ASN A 10 -35.29 -1.40 14.31
N SER A 11 -34.36 -1.86 15.15
CA SER A 11 -32.95 -1.55 15.05
C SER A 11 -32.46 -2.11 13.70
N PHE A 12 -32.38 -1.23 12.70
CA PHE A 12 -31.82 -1.56 11.40
C PHE A 12 -30.37 -2.07 11.57
N PRO A 13 -30.04 -3.25 11.03
CA PRO A 13 -28.69 -3.82 11.10
C PRO A 13 -27.80 -3.04 10.13
N THR A 14 -27.23 -1.94 10.58
CA THR A 14 -26.35 -1.08 9.76
C THR A 14 -24.86 -1.42 9.92
N GLN A 15 -24.51 -2.50 10.63
CA GLN A 15 -23.12 -2.84 10.95
C GLN A 15 -22.43 -3.86 10.01
N ASP A 16 -23.13 -4.47 9.04
CA ASP A 16 -22.50 -5.50 8.18
C ASP A 16 -22.06 -5.02 6.78
N ILE A 17 -22.48 -3.84 6.33
CA ILE A 17 -22.17 -3.39 4.95
C ILE A 17 -20.67 -3.13 4.78
N VAL A 18 -20.01 -2.57 5.80
CA VAL A 18 -18.57 -2.30 5.79
C VAL A 18 -17.75 -3.60 5.78
N GLY A 19 -18.24 -4.64 6.45
CA GLY A 19 -17.61 -5.97 6.43
C GLY A 19 -17.67 -6.61 5.04
N VAL A 20 -18.83 -6.52 4.37
CA VAL A 20 -19.02 -7.07 3.03
C VAL A 20 -18.16 -6.36 1.99
N GLU A 21 -18.06 -5.03 2.03
CA GLU A 21 -17.19 -4.27 1.10
C GLU A 21 -15.71 -4.58 1.33
N PHE A 22 -15.28 -4.67 2.59
CA PHE A 22 -13.90 -5.05 2.91
C PHE A 22 -13.59 -6.47 2.44
N GLN A 23 -14.49 -7.42 2.66
CA GLN A 23 -14.34 -8.80 2.22
C GLN A 23 -14.29 -8.90 0.69
N LYS A 24 -15.14 -8.14 -0.02
CA LYS A 24 -15.09 -8.04 -1.48
C LYS A 24 -13.75 -7.47 -1.96
N ARG A 25 -13.25 -6.40 -1.34
CA ARG A 25 -11.96 -5.80 -1.71
C ARG A 25 -10.79 -6.74 -1.43
N LEU A 26 -10.87 -7.52 -0.36
CA LEU A 26 -9.86 -8.53 -0.05
C LEU A 26 -9.84 -9.63 -1.11
N VAL A 27 -11.00 -10.08 -1.59
CA VAL A 27 -11.12 -11.06 -2.67
C VAL A 27 -10.53 -10.49 -3.97
N GLU A 28 -10.88 -9.26 -4.37
CA GLU A 28 -10.30 -8.60 -5.54
C GLU A 28 -8.76 -8.52 -5.46
N LEU A 29 -8.21 -8.17 -4.28
CA LEU A 29 -6.76 -8.10 -4.08
C LEU A 29 -6.09 -9.49 -4.14
N VAL A 30 -6.79 -10.55 -3.73
CA VAL A 30 -6.28 -11.92 -3.84
C VAL A 30 -6.29 -12.36 -5.31
N GLU A 31 -7.37 -12.06 -6.05
CA GLU A 31 -7.48 -12.34 -7.49
C GLU A 31 -6.42 -11.57 -8.29
N ASP A 32 -6.19 -10.29 -8.01
CA ASP A 32 -5.14 -9.47 -8.64
C ASP A 32 -3.74 -10.04 -8.35
N ASN A 33 -3.48 -10.45 -7.10
CA ASN A 33 -2.20 -11.08 -6.74
C ASN A 33 -2.01 -12.43 -7.45
N GLU A 34 -3.07 -13.22 -7.61
CA GLU A 34 -3.02 -14.47 -8.35
C GLU A 34 -2.76 -14.23 -9.84
N SER A 35 -3.44 -13.25 -10.45
CA SER A 35 -3.20 -12.83 -11.83
C SER A 35 -1.77 -12.34 -12.05
N MET A 36 -1.23 -11.52 -11.15
CA MET A 36 0.17 -11.08 -11.20
C MET A 36 1.16 -12.25 -11.08
N LYS A 37 0.86 -13.23 -10.22
CA LYS A 37 1.67 -14.43 -10.06
C LYS A 37 1.66 -15.29 -11.33
N GLU A 38 0.53 -15.41 -12.01
CA GLU A 38 0.43 -16.10 -13.30
C GLU A 38 1.17 -15.35 -14.40
N ALA A 39 1.05 -14.03 -14.48
CA ALA A 39 1.79 -13.20 -15.43
C ALA A 39 3.31 -13.33 -15.23
N LEU A 40 3.79 -13.36 -13.98
CA LEU A 40 5.21 -13.60 -13.67
C LEU A 40 5.65 -15.02 -14.05
N LYS A 41 4.82 -16.04 -13.83
CA LYS A 41 5.12 -17.41 -14.29
C LYS A 41 5.25 -17.46 -15.82
N TRP A 42 4.35 -16.81 -16.54
CA TRP A 42 4.36 -16.75 -17.99
C TRP A 42 5.59 -16.00 -18.52
N ASN A 43 5.92 -14.84 -17.95
CA ASN A 43 7.12 -14.08 -18.31
C ASN A 43 8.40 -14.89 -18.07
N ASN A 44 8.50 -15.57 -16.93
CA ASN A 44 9.63 -16.47 -16.64
C ASN A 44 9.73 -17.64 -17.62
N ALA A 45 8.60 -18.21 -18.05
CA ALA A 45 8.58 -19.27 -19.06
C ALA A 45 9.06 -18.75 -20.42
N MET A 46 8.56 -17.58 -20.84
CA MET A 46 8.96 -16.92 -22.08
C MET A 46 10.46 -16.55 -22.08
N MET A 47 10.99 -16.01 -20.97
CA MET A 47 12.42 -15.72 -20.84
C MET A 47 13.29 -16.98 -20.93
N LYS A 48 12.83 -18.10 -20.36
CA LYS A 48 13.53 -19.39 -20.48
C LYS A 48 13.57 -19.88 -21.92
N GLU A 49 12.46 -19.73 -22.66
CA GLU A 49 12.39 -20.07 -24.07
C GLU A 49 13.32 -19.20 -24.90
N GLN A 50 13.34 -17.88 -24.68
CA GLN A 50 14.28 -16.96 -25.34
C GLN A 50 15.75 -17.30 -25.05
N LEU A 51 16.09 -17.61 -23.79
CA LEU A 51 17.43 -18.06 -23.42
C LEU A 51 17.79 -19.38 -24.10
N HIS A 52 16.84 -20.30 -24.25
CA HIS A 52 17.04 -21.55 -24.97
C HIS A 52 17.36 -21.28 -26.44
N THR A 53 16.55 -20.46 -27.13
CA THR A 53 16.81 -20.07 -28.52
C THR A 53 18.16 -19.39 -28.69
N ILE A 54 18.54 -18.46 -27.81
CA ILE A 54 19.87 -17.82 -27.85
C ILE A 54 20.98 -18.86 -27.66
N SER A 55 20.79 -19.82 -26.76
CA SER A 55 21.76 -20.90 -26.56
C SER A 55 21.89 -21.80 -27.79
N GLU A 56 20.79 -22.11 -28.47
CA GLU A 56 20.81 -22.90 -29.72
C GLU A 56 21.55 -22.15 -30.83
N TRP A 57 21.25 -20.86 -31.01
CA TRP A 57 21.96 -20.00 -31.96
C TRP A 57 23.45 -19.91 -31.68
N HIS A 58 23.83 -19.75 -30.40
CA HIS A 58 25.23 -19.75 -29.98
C HIS A 58 25.92 -21.08 -30.30
N ASN A 59 25.26 -22.21 -30.03
CA ASN A 59 25.79 -23.54 -30.33
C ASN A 59 25.95 -23.78 -31.85
N LEU A 60 24.98 -23.32 -32.66
CA LEU A 60 25.05 -23.40 -34.12
C LEU A 60 26.20 -22.55 -34.66
N MET A 61 26.33 -21.30 -34.19
CA MET A 61 27.39 -20.40 -34.57
C MET A 61 28.78 -20.96 -34.18
N THR A 62 28.91 -21.50 -32.97
CA THR A 62 30.15 -22.12 -32.49
C THR A 62 30.53 -23.34 -33.33
N SER A 63 29.55 -24.17 -33.69
CA SER A 63 29.75 -25.35 -34.54
C SER A 63 30.17 -24.95 -35.96
N SER A 64 29.54 -23.91 -36.53
CA SER A 64 29.89 -23.36 -37.84
C SER A 64 31.31 -22.79 -37.86
N LEU A 65 31.70 -22.02 -36.83
CA LEU A 65 33.07 -21.50 -36.70
C LEU A 65 34.10 -22.63 -36.54
N SER A 66 33.78 -23.68 -35.76
CA SER A 66 34.62 -24.87 -35.64
C SER A 66 34.81 -25.57 -36.99
N GLN A 67 33.73 -25.74 -37.76
CA GLN A 67 33.77 -26.34 -39.09
C GLN A 67 34.59 -25.49 -40.09
N GLN A 68 34.43 -24.17 -40.07
CA GLN A 68 35.25 -23.25 -40.88
C GLN A 68 36.73 -23.35 -40.49
N LYS A 69 37.04 -23.45 -39.20
CA LYS A 69 38.42 -23.64 -38.72
C LYS A 69 39.03 -24.93 -39.25
N ILE A 70 38.30 -26.05 -39.19
CA ILE A 70 38.74 -27.34 -39.74
C ILE A 70 38.98 -27.22 -41.26
N SER A 71 38.02 -26.65 -42.00
CA SER A 71 38.15 -26.47 -43.46
C SER A 71 39.33 -25.58 -43.85
N LEU A 72 39.63 -24.54 -43.06
CA LEU A 72 40.82 -23.71 -43.24
C LEU A 72 42.11 -24.48 -42.97
N GLU A 73 42.15 -25.33 -41.95
CA GLU A 73 43.30 -26.20 -41.68
C GLU A 73 43.51 -27.23 -42.79
N GLU A 74 42.44 -27.87 -43.28
CA GLU A 74 42.49 -28.77 -44.45
C GLU A 74 42.99 -28.06 -45.71
N SER A 75 42.50 -26.85 -45.98
CA SER A 75 42.93 -26.04 -47.12
C SER A 75 44.42 -25.67 -47.02
N LYS A 76 44.91 -25.34 -45.82
CA LYS A 76 46.33 -25.08 -45.57
C LYS A 76 47.20 -26.31 -45.84
N LEU A 77 46.77 -27.49 -45.38
CA LEU A 77 47.47 -28.75 -45.67
C LEU A 77 47.49 -29.03 -47.18
N LYS A 78 46.38 -28.80 -47.88
CA LYS A 78 46.31 -29.00 -49.33
C LYS A 78 47.24 -28.07 -50.11
N ILE A 79 47.33 -26.80 -49.70
CA ILE A 79 48.28 -25.84 -50.28
C ILE A 79 49.72 -26.34 -50.09
N GLN A 80 50.08 -26.81 -48.89
CA GLN A 80 51.41 -27.36 -48.61
C GLN A 80 51.74 -28.59 -49.48
N GLU A 81 50.77 -29.48 -49.72
CA GLU A 81 50.93 -30.61 -50.63
C GLU A 81 51.22 -30.16 -52.06
N LEU A 82 50.44 -29.20 -52.58
CA LEU A 82 50.59 -28.68 -53.95
C LEU A 82 51.90 -27.91 -54.12
N GLU A 83 52.35 -27.17 -53.10
CA GLU A 83 53.66 -26.52 -53.09
C GLU A 83 54.80 -27.54 -53.16
N LYS A 84 54.65 -28.71 -52.52
CA LYS A 84 55.62 -29.80 -52.58
C LYS A 84 55.63 -30.45 -53.98
N GLU A 85 54.46 -30.72 -54.55
CA GLU A 85 54.33 -31.29 -55.89
C GLU A 85 54.89 -30.37 -56.98
N ASN A 86 54.63 -29.07 -56.91
CA ASN A 86 55.20 -28.08 -57.83
C ASN A 86 56.72 -28.05 -57.77
N LYS A 87 57.32 -28.15 -56.57
CA LYS A 87 58.78 -28.25 -56.43
C LYS A 87 59.34 -29.50 -57.12
N GLU A 88 58.65 -30.64 -57.03
CA GLU A 88 59.05 -31.88 -57.69
C GLU A 88 58.94 -31.82 -59.22
N LEU A 89 57.90 -31.16 -59.76
CA LEU A 89 57.72 -30.98 -61.20
C LEU A 89 58.77 -30.04 -61.81
N HIS A 90 59.12 -28.96 -61.11
CA HIS A 90 60.20 -28.06 -61.55
C HIS A 90 61.55 -28.81 -61.67
N LEU A 91 61.87 -29.67 -60.71
CA LEU A 91 63.06 -30.54 -60.74
C LEU A 91 63.07 -31.54 -61.91
N LYS A 92 61.89 -32.01 -62.36
CA LYS A 92 61.77 -32.92 -63.51
C LYS A 92 61.92 -32.19 -64.84
N ASN A 93 61.44 -30.95 -64.94
CA ASN A 93 61.46 -30.19 -66.19
C ASN A 93 62.85 -29.63 -66.52
N GLU A 94 63.69 -29.37 -65.50
CA GLU A 94 65.09 -28.95 -65.71
C GLU A 94 65.99 -30.07 -66.28
N ASN A 95 65.55 -31.33 -66.27
CA ASN A 95 66.35 -32.49 -66.72
C ASN A 95 66.06 -32.97 -68.16
N ALA A 96 65.12 -32.35 -68.90
CA ALA A 96 64.56 -32.94 -70.13
C ALA A 96 64.81 -32.17 -71.45
N SER A 97 65.82 -31.29 -71.54
CA SER A 97 66.10 -30.56 -72.79
C SER A 97 67.57 -30.70 -73.20
N LEU A 98 67.87 -31.64 -74.11
CA LEU A 98 69.03 -31.65 -75.02
C LEU A 98 68.90 -32.82 -76.02
N HIS A 99 68.48 -32.55 -77.26
CA HIS A 99 69.13 -33.04 -78.50
C HIS A 99 68.38 -32.62 -79.78
N ASP A 100 69.14 -32.04 -80.71
CA ASP A 100 68.81 -31.75 -82.11
C ASP A 100 69.92 -32.39 -82.96
N ASP A 101 69.61 -32.93 -84.15
CA ASP A 101 70.56 -33.01 -85.27
C ASP A 101 69.98 -33.53 -86.60
N LYS A 102 70.46 -32.88 -87.68
CA LYS A 102 70.17 -32.98 -89.12
C LYS A 102 70.82 -34.18 -89.83
N LYS A 103 70.43 -34.46 -91.10
CA LYS A 103 71.36 -34.80 -92.22
C LYS A 103 70.73 -34.91 -93.63
N ASP A 104 71.49 -34.43 -94.62
CA ASP A 104 71.33 -34.42 -96.10
C ASP A 104 71.94 -35.64 -96.83
N PHE A 105 71.77 -35.70 -98.18
CA PHE A 105 72.60 -36.27 -99.30
C PHE A 105 71.87 -37.24 -100.27
N GLU A 106 72.40 -37.60 -101.45
CA GLU A 106 72.64 -36.97 -102.78
C GLU A 106 72.93 -38.13 -103.80
N ILE A 107 72.93 -37.85 -105.11
CA ILE A 107 72.94 -38.73 -106.33
C ILE A 107 74.29 -39.45 -106.60
N PRO A 108 74.38 -40.52 -107.45
CA PRO A 108 75.33 -40.47 -108.60
C PRO A 108 75.02 -41.29 -109.88
N GLN A 109 75.92 -41.10 -110.87
CA GLN A 109 75.90 -41.22 -112.35
C GLN A 109 76.61 -42.46 -113.00
N SER A 110 76.23 -42.75 -114.26
CA SER A 110 77.01 -43.02 -115.51
C SER A 110 78.03 -44.18 -115.73
N ARG A 111 78.05 -44.72 -116.98
CA ARG A 111 79.19 -45.01 -117.95
C ARG A 111 78.87 -46.21 -118.88
N ARG A 112 79.34 -46.43 -120.14
CA ARG A 112 80.57 -46.06 -120.92
C ARG A 112 80.48 -46.55 -122.41
N LEU A 113 81.20 -45.87 -123.33
CA LEU A 113 82.00 -46.29 -124.54
C LEU A 113 81.36 -46.99 -125.77
N GLN A 114 81.89 -46.99 -127.02
CA GLN A 114 82.53 -46.05 -127.98
C GLN A 114 83.10 -46.90 -129.14
N GLU A 115 82.83 -46.59 -130.43
CA GLU A 115 83.68 -46.83 -131.63
C GLU A 115 82.91 -46.70 -132.97
N ASN A 116 83.32 -45.77 -133.86
CA ASN A 116 83.60 -45.99 -135.30
C ASN A 116 83.66 -44.66 -136.11
N VAL A 117 84.78 -44.46 -136.79
CA VAL A 117 85.42 -43.15 -137.05
C VAL A 117 85.23 -42.59 -138.47
N ASP A 118 84.54 -43.27 -139.39
CA ASP A 118 84.37 -42.74 -140.76
C ASP A 118 82.92 -42.51 -141.21
N LEU A 119 81.96 -42.72 -140.30
CA LEU A 119 80.68 -42.01 -140.28
C LEU A 119 80.82 -40.62 -139.62
N GLN A 120 81.97 -40.34 -138.99
CA GLN A 120 82.24 -39.25 -138.05
C GLN A 120 82.24 -37.83 -138.63
N ASN A 121 81.99 -37.64 -139.92
CA ASN A 121 81.88 -36.29 -140.51
C ASN A 121 80.44 -35.94 -140.93
N GLN A 122 79.64 -36.89 -141.42
CA GLN A 122 78.19 -36.71 -141.62
C GLN A 122 77.40 -36.95 -140.32
N LEU A 123 77.90 -37.84 -139.46
CA LEU A 123 77.44 -38.05 -138.09
C LEU A 123 77.94 -36.93 -137.19
N LYS A 124 78.94 -36.12 -137.55
CA LYS A 124 79.29 -34.90 -136.81
C LYS A 124 78.41 -33.72 -137.18
N GLU A 125 78.00 -33.54 -138.44
CA GLU A 125 76.94 -32.56 -138.76
C GLU A 125 75.57 -32.97 -138.20
N ALA A 126 75.22 -34.26 -138.30
CA ALA A 126 74.01 -34.78 -137.67
C ALA A 126 74.12 -34.83 -136.13
N ALA A 127 75.28 -35.11 -135.55
CA ALA A 127 75.51 -35.04 -134.10
C ALA A 127 75.66 -33.61 -133.59
N ASP A 128 76.05 -32.64 -134.42
CA ASP A 128 76.07 -31.23 -134.07
C ASP A 128 74.65 -30.67 -134.13
N LYS A 129 73.85 -31.04 -135.13
CA LYS A 129 72.40 -30.76 -135.15
C LYS A 129 71.66 -31.48 -134.03
N ILE A 130 71.97 -32.76 -133.78
CA ILE A 130 71.43 -33.50 -132.64
C ILE A 130 71.95 -32.88 -131.36
N ASN A 131 73.20 -32.44 -131.22
CA ASN A 131 73.68 -31.75 -130.01
C ASN A 131 72.99 -30.40 -129.81
N ILE A 132 72.71 -29.66 -130.88
CA ILE A 132 71.97 -28.40 -130.80
C ILE A 132 70.53 -28.68 -130.37
N LEU A 133 69.85 -29.62 -131.03
CA LEU A 133 68.49 -30.05 -130.67
C LEU A 133 68.44 -30.72 -129.29
N GLN A 134 69.48 -31.44 -128.88
CA GLN A 134 69.60 -32.08 -127.57
C GLN A 134 69.82 -31.01 -126.52
N LYS A 135 70.67 -30.02 -126.77
CA LYS A 135 70.82 -28.84 -125.91
C LYS A 135 69.52 -28.06 -125.80
N GLU A 136 68.78 -27.92 -126.89
CA GLU A 136 67.49 -27.23 -126.90
C GLU A 136 66.41 -28.04 -126.18
N VAL A 137 66.37 -29.36 -126.36
CA VAL A 137 65.52 -30.28 -125.61
C VAL A 137 65.90 -30.31 -124.14
N ASP A 138 67.19 -30.25 -123.80
CA ASP A 138 67.67 -30.22 -122.42
C ASP A 138 67.40 -28.85 -121.79
N LEU A 139 67.45 -27.76 -122.56
CA LEU A 139 66.99 -26.43 -122.15
C LEU A 139 65.48 -26.45 -121.88
N GLN A 140 64.68 -26.98 -122.80
CA GLN A 140 63.23 -27.11 -122.64
C GLN A 140 62.87 -28.05 -121.48
N LYS A 141 63.62 -29.13 -121.26
CA LYS A 141 63.46 -30.00 -120.08
C LYS A 141 63.80 -29.25 -118.80
N ALA A 142 64.87 -28.46 -118.80
CA ALA A 142 65.24 -27.63 -117.65
C ALA A 142 64.16 -26.57 -117.37
N GLU A 143 63.62 -25.92 -118.41
CA GLU A 143 62.49 -24.99 -118.32
C GLU A 143 61.23 -25.68 -117.81
N ILE A 144 60.89 -26.88 -118.31
CA ILE A 144 59.75 -27.67 -117.84
C ILE A 144 59.97 -28.09 -116.38
N CYS A 145 61.16 -28.51 -115.99
CA CYS A 145 61.49 -28.81 -114.59
C CYS A 145 61.37 -27.58 -113.71
N ASN A 146 61.82 -26.42 -114.18
CA ASN A 146 61.70 -25.15 -113.44
C ASN A 146 60.23 -24.71 -113.32
N MET A 147 59.44 -24.83 -114.39
CA MET A 147 58.01 -24.54 -114.37
C MET A 147 57.24 -25.52 -113.48
N LYS A 148 57.63 -26.79 -113.43
CA LYS A 148 57.07 -27.79 -112.49
C LYS A 148 57.42 -27.45 -111.06
N ALA A 149 58.69 -27.14 -110.77
CA ALA A 149 59.12 -26.72 -109.43
C ALA A 149 58.40 -25.43 -108.98
N LEU A 150 58.23 -24.46 -109.89
CA LEU A 150 57.47 -23.24 -109.63
C LEU A 150 55.99 -23.53 -109.39
N HIS A 151 55.39 -24.44 -110.17
CA HIS A 151 54.00 -24.85 -109.96
C HIS A 151 53.82 -25.58 -108.63
N GLU A 152 54.71 -26.51 -108.29
CA GLU A 152 54.73 -27.22 -107.00
C GLU A 152 54.91 -26.24 -105.84
N ALA A 153 55.81 -25.27 -105.95
CA ALA A 153 55.99 -24.22 -104.96
C ALA A 153 54.71 -23.39 -104.78
N LYS A 154 54.03 -23.00 -105.86
CA LYS A 154 52.74 -22.29 -105.81
C LYS A 154 51.61 -23.14 -105.22
N VAL A 155 51.60 -24.44 -105.48
CA VAL A 155 50.63 -25.37 -104.88
C VAL A 155 50.89 -25.49 -103.38
N GLN A 156 52.15 -25.59 -102.95
CA GLN A 156 52.51 -25.61 -101.53
C GLN A 156 52.15 -24.29 -100.84
N GLU A 157 52.45 -23.15 -101.46
CA GLU A 157 52.05 -21.83 -100.96
C GLU A 157 50.52 -21.73 -100.80
N LYS A 158 49.76 -22.22 -101.78
CA LYS A 158 48.30 -22.29 -101.69
C LYS A 158 47.82 -23.17 -100.53
N ILE A 159 48.42 -24.33 -100.33
CA ILE A 159 48.10 -25.23 -99.21
C ILE A 159 48.38 -24.53 -97.86
N ILE A 160 49.52 -23.85 -97.74
CA ILE A 160 49.87 -23.09 -96.53
C ILE A 160 48.83 -21.99 -96.26
N LEU A 161 48.44 -21.23 -97.29
CA LEU A 161 47.40 -20.20 -97.16
C LEU A 161 46.03 -20.79 -96.78
N GLU A 162 45.64 -21.92 -97.35
CA GLU A 162 44.39 -22.62 -96.98
C GLU A 162 44.41 -23.11 -95.52
N VAL A 163 45.57 -23.57 -95.01
CA VAL A 163 45.74 -23.92 -93.59
C VAL A 163 45.64 -22.69 -92.70
N GLN A 164 46.33 -21.60 -93.07
CA GLN A 164 46.27 -20.33 -92.32
C GLN A 164 44.85 -19.76 -92.28
N LEU A 165 44.10 -19.82 -93.37
CA LEU A 165 42.69 -19.40 -93.41
C LEU A 165 41.83 -20.24 -92.47
N LYS A 166 41.99 -21.57 -92.47
CA LYS A 166 41.25 -22.44 -91.54
C LYS A 166 41.58 -22.14 -90.07
N ASP A 167 42.82 -21.82 -89.75
CA ASP A 167 43.20 -21.46 -88.39
C ASP A 167 42.68 -20.07 -87.99
N GLN A 168 42.60 -19.12 -88.93
CA GLN A 168 41.91 -17.84 -88.72
C GLN A 168 40.40 -18.03 -88.50
N GLU A 169 39.73 -18.89 -89.27
CA GLU A 169 38.31 -19.21 -89.09
C GLU A 169 38.03 -19.81 -87.72
N LYS A 170 38.86 -20.75 -87.25
CA LYS A 170 38.76 -21.31 -85.89
C LYS A 170 38.94 -20.23 -84.83
N LEU A 171 39.89 -19.31 -85.04
CA LEU A 171 40.15 -18.23 -84.10
C LEU A 171 38.96 -17.25 -84.04
N ILE A 172 38.37 -16.90 -85.18
CA ILE A 172 37.15 -16.08 -85.26
C ILE A 172 36.00 -16.77 -84.53
N SER A 173 35.75 -18.06 -84.81
CA SER A 173 34.70 -18.82 -84.13
C SER A 173 34.91 -18.89 -82.61
N LYS A 174 36.16 -18.97 -82.15
CA LYS A 174 36.49 -18.88 -80.72
C LYS A 174 36.13 -17.50 -80.16
N TYR A 175 36.50 -16.41 -80.83
CA TYR A 175 36.17 -15.05 -80.41
C TYR A 175 34.65 -14.78 -80.39
N GLU A 176 33.90 -15.29 -81.36
CA GLU A 176 32.45 -15.17 -81.39
C GLU A 176 31.79 -15.90 -80.21
N ASN A 177 32.28 -17.11 -79.89
CA ASN A 177 31.81 -17.86 -78.73
C ASN A 177 32.15 -17.15 -77.40
N ASP A 178 33.35 -16.59 -77.28
CA ASP A 178 33.74 -15.85 -76.08
C ASP A 178 32.96 -14.53 -75.95
N LEU A 179 32.62 -13.88 -77.07
CA LEU A 179 31.74 -12.71 -77.08
C LEU A 179 30.31 -13.06 -76.64
N LEU A 180 29.78 -14.22 -77.06
CA LEU A 180 28.48 -14.72 -76.61
C LEU A 180 28.47 -14.99 -75.10
N LYS A 181 29.53 -15.61 -74.56
CA LYS A 181 29.67 -15.80 -73.11
C LYS A 181 29.73 -14.46 -72.36
N LEU A 182 30.46 -13.47 -72.89
CA LEU A 182 30.50 -12.15 -72.27
C LEU A 182 29.12 -11.48 -72.23
N LYS A 183 28.33 -11.60 -73.29
CA LYS A 183 26.95 -11.09 -73.32
C LYS A 183 26.04 -11.82 -72.32
N SER A 184 26.18 -13.13 -72.15
CA SER A 184 25.42 -13.84 -71.11
C SER A 184 25.83 -13.40 -69.71
N TYR A 185 27.12 -13.21 -69.45
CA TYR A 185 27.60 -12.68 -68.17
C TYR A 185 27.09 -11.26 -67.89
N GLU A 186 27.03 -10.39 -68.90
CA GLU A 186 26.46 -9.05 -68.75
C GLU A 186 24.96 -9.09 -68.41
N SER A 187 24.20 -10.01 -69.03
CA SER A 187 22.80 -10.25 -68.69
C SER A 187 22.64 -10.74 -67.25
N ASP A 188 23.45 -11.71 -66.81
CA ASP A 188 23.43 -12.24 -65.45
C ASP A 188 23.79 -11.16 -64.41
N LEU A 189 24.76 -10.29 -64.73
CA LEU A 189 25.14 -9.17 -63.87
C LEU A 189 24.00 -8.14 -63.76
N SER A 190 23.32 -7.84 -64.87
CA SER A 190 22.16 -6.95 -64.87
C SER A 190 21.01 -7.53 -64.03
N GLU A 191 20.75 -8.84 -64.13
CA GLU A 191 19.73 -9.51 -63.32
C GLU A 191 20.10 -9.48 -61.83
N ARG A 192 21.35 -9.79 -61.47
CA ARG A 192 21.84 -9.70 -60.09
C ARG A 192 21.68 -8.30 -59.52
N HIS A 193 22.00 -7.27 -60.29
CA HIS A 193 21.84 -5.88 -59.84
C HIS A 193 20.37 -5.50 -59.63
N SER A 194 19.47 -6.01 -60.48
CA SER A 194 18.02 -5.85 -60.29
C SER A 194 17.53 -6.53 -59.01
N ILE A 195 17.99 -7.77 -58.74
CA ILE A 195 17.65 -8.51 -57.53
C ILE A 195 18.19 -7.80 -56.29
N GLU A 196 19.45 -7.34 -56.32
CA GLU A 196 20.07 -6.61 -55.20
C GLU A 196 19.30 -5.33 -54.90
N LYS A 197 18.87 -4.59 -55.93
CA LYS A 197 18.05 -3.39 -55.77
C LYS A 197 16.69 -3.71 -55.14
N GLN A 198 16.04 -4.81 -55.52
CA GLN A 198 14.80 -5.27 -54.91
C GLN A 198 15.00 -5.72 -53.45
N GLN A 199 16.11 -6.39 -53.14
CA GLN A 199 16.47 -6.78 -51.78
C GLN A 199 16.73 -5.55 -50.90
N GLN A 200 17.43 -4.55 -51.42
CA GLN A 200 17.64 -3.28 -50.71
C GLN A 200 16.34 -2.51 -50.46
N SER A 201 15.40 -2.48 -51.42
CA SER A 201 14.09 -1.86 -51.18
C SER A 201 13.27 -2.62 -50.14
N ALA A 202 13.26 -3.95 -50.21
CA ALA A 202 12.55 -4.77 -49.23
C ALA A 202 13.14 -4.63 -47.82
N LEU A 203 14.46 -4.51 -47.70
CA LEU A 203 15.13 -4.27 -46.41
C LEU A 203 14.75 -2.91 -45.83
N LYS A 204 14.74 -1.85 -46.65
CA LYS A 204 14.29 -0.51 -46.22
C LYS A 204 12.83 -0.51 -45.77
N GLU A 205 11.93 -1.16 -46.51
CA GLU A 205 10.52 -1.28 -46.09
C GLU A 205 10.37 -2.05 -44.78
N SER A 206 11.21 -3.07 -44.56
CA SER A 206 11.23 -3.81 -43.29
C SER A 206 11.73 -2.95 -42.12
N GLU A 207 12.78 -2.15 -42.34
CA GLU A 207 13.31 -1.20 -41.36
C GLU A 207 12.25 -0.14 -40.99
N GLU A 208 11.59 0.46 -41.98
CA GLU A 208 10.52 1.44 -41.76
C GLU A 208 9.33 0.85 -40.97
N ARG A 209 8.94 -0.40 -41.27
CA ARG A 209 7.89 -1.09 -40.49
C ARG A 209 8.32 -1.32 -39.04
N PHE A 210 9.55 -1.76 -38.83
CA PHE A 210 10.08 -1.97 -37.49
C PHE A 210 10.15 -0.67 -36.68
N GLU A 211 10.60 0.43 -37.29
CA GLU A 211 10.61 1.75 -36.66
C GLU A 211 9.20 2.22 -36.29
N TRP A 212 8.21 2.01 -37.18
CA TRP A 212 6.82 2.34 -36.91
C TRP A 212 6.22 1.52 -35.76
N GLU A 213 6.49 0.21 -35.71
CA GLU A 213 6.06 -0.65 -34.60
C GLU A 213 6.71 -0.25 -33.28
N LEU A 214 8.00 0.09 -33.31
CA LEU A 214 8.73 0.56 -32.13
C LEU A 214 8.13 1.86 -31.60
N GLU A 215 7.79 2.82 -32.47
CA GLU A 215 7.19 4.09 -32.05
C GLU A 215 5.76 3.88 -31.50
N LYS A 216 4.98 3.00 -32.13
CA LYS A 216 3.66 2.59 -31.61
C LYS A 216 3.77 2.01 -30.20
N GLU A 217 4.77 1.19 -29.94
CA GLU A 217 4.98 0.60 -28.62
C GLU A 217 5.45 1.63 -27.57
N LYS A 218 6.29 2.61 -27.97
CA LYS A 218 6.62 3.75 -27.12
C LYS A 218 5.40 4.56 -26.72
N ILE A 219 4.47 4.81 -27.65
CA ILE A 219 3.23 5.53 -27.36
C ILE A 219 2.39 4.76 -26.32
N LYS A 220 2.20 3.46 -26.51
CA LYS A 220 1.48 2.62 -25.53
C LYS A 220 2.17 2.63 -24.17
N HIS A 221 3.50 2.54 -24.12
CA HIS A 221 4.25 2.64 -22.86
C HIS A 221 4.03 4.01 -22.19
N LEU A 222 4.00 5.10 -22.95
CA LEU A 222 3.73 6.42 -22.38
C LEU A 222 2.30 6.52 -21.82
N GLU A 223 1.32 5.91 -22.47
CA GLU A 223 -0.07 5.83 -21.99
C GLU A 223 -0.19 5.00 -20.71
N THR A 224 0.42 3.81 -20.66
CA THR A 224 0.43 2.99 -19.43
C THR A 224 1.14 3.71 -18.29
N LYS A 225 2.24 4.43 -18.57
CA LYS A 225 2.93 5.26 -17.58
C LYS A 225 2.06 6.41 -17.07
N LYS A 226 1.21 7.02 -17.91
CA LYS A 226 0.23 8.04 -17.48
C LYS A 226 -0.85 7.43 -16.59
N LEU A 227 -1.40 6.27 -16.98
CA LEU A 227 -2.39 5.55 -16.18
C LEU A 227 -1.85 5.15 -14.81
N LEU A 228 -0.62 4.65 -14.74
CA LEU A 228 0.05 4.33 -13.46
C LEU A 228 0.20 5.54 -12.55
N LYS A 229 0.52 6.72 -13.11
CA LYS A 229 0.59 7.96 -12.32
C LYS A 229 -0.77 8.39 -11.77
N ILE A 230 -1.85 8.20 -12.54
CA ILE A 230 -3.21 8.48 -12.09
C ILE A 230 -3.59 7.51 -10.97
N LEU A 231 -3.37 6.21 -11.17
CA LEU A 231 -3.65 5.18 -10.17
C LEU A 231 -2.88 5.42 -8.87
N GLN A 232 -1.61 5.85 -8.96
CA GLN A 232 -0.81 6.20 -7.79
C GLN A 232 -1.39 7.41 -7.05
N ALA A 233 -1.82 8.46 -7.77
CA ALA A 233 -2.46 9.62 -7.16
C ALA A 233 -3.80 9.26 -6.48
N ASP A 234 -4.58 8.37 -7.09
CA ASP A 234 -5.84 7.88 -6.52
C ASP A 234 -5.60 7.02 -5.27
N TYR A 235 -4.58 6.16 -5.29
CA TYR A 235 -4.14 5.39 -4.13
C TYR A 235 -3.74 6.31 -2.96
N ASP A 236 -2.92 7.33 -3.23
CA ASP A 236 -2.50 8.31 -2.22
C ASP A 236 -3.69 9.09 -1.66
N ARG A 237 -4.69 9.40 -2.50
CA ARG A 237 -5.94 10.05 -2.08
C ARG A 237 -6.75 9.16 -1.15
N VAL A 238 -6.95 7.89 -1.49
CA VAL A 238 -7.67 6.92 -0.65
C VAL A 238 -6.94 6.74 0.69
N ASN A 239 -5.62 6.63 0.67
CA ASN A 239 -4.83 6.49 1.89
C ASN A 239 -4.97 7.71 2.82
N LYS A 240 -4.98 8.93 2.27
CA LYS A 240 -5.26 10.16 3.04
C LYS A 240 -6.68 10.17 3.62
N LEU A 241 -7.68 9.75 2.87
CA LEU A 241 -9.06 9.66 3.36
C LEU A 241 -9.18 8.65 4.50
N LEU A 242 -8.52 7.50 4.39
CA LEU A 242 -8.50 6.48 5.44
C LEU A 242 -7.82 7.00 6.72
N GLN A 243 -6.74 7.77 6.59
CA GLN A 243 -6.09 8.41 7.73
C GLN A 243 -7.00 9.44 8.42
N VAL A 244 -7.72 10.27 7.65
CA VAL A 244 -8.70 11.22 8.18
C VAL A 244 -9.82 10.48 8.91
N GLN A 245 -10.40 9.44 8.30
CA GLN A 245 -11.44 8.63 8.93
C GLN A 245 -10.96 7.99 10.25
N SER A 246 -9.74 7.45 10.27
CA SER A 246 -9.16 6.87 11.49
C SER A 246 -8.98 7.90 12.61
N LYS A 247 -8.60 9.13 12.25
CA LYS A 247 -8.48 10.26 13.18
C LYS A 247 -9.86 10.66 13.73
N ASP A 248 -10.85 10.82 12.86
CA ASP A 248 -12.22 11.16 13.25
C ASP A 248 -12.85 10.09 14.15
N GLU A 249 -12.62 8.81 13.88
CA GLU A 249 -13.08 7.72 14.76
C GLU A 249 -12.41 7.74 16.12
N ARG A 250 -11.11 8.07 16.18
CA ARG A 250 -10.40 8.21 17.45
C ARG A 250 -10.95 9.39 18.26
N GLU A 251 -11.14 10.54 17.62
CA GLU A 251 -11.72 11.73 18.26
C GLU A 251 -13.16 11.46 18.74
N LYS A 252 -13.97 10.73 17.97
CA LYS A 252 -15.31 10.29 18.42
C LYS A 252 -15.25 9.37 19.64
N ARG A 253 -14.32 8.41 19.66
CA ARG A 253 -14.13 7.52 20.83
C ARG A 253 -13.67 8.30 22.06
N GLU A 254 -12.74 9.23 21.89
CA GLU A 254 -12.28 10.12 22.97
C GLU A 254 -13.41 11.00 23.51
N HIS A 255 -14.24 11.58 22.62
CA HIS A 255 -15.41 12.36 23.02
C HIS A 255 -16.41 11.54 23.84
N LEU A 256 -16.74 10.32 23.39
CA LEU A 256 -17.65 9.42 24.12
C LEU A 256 -17.09 9.04 25.51
N LEU A 257 -15.78 8.87 25.63
CA LEU A 257 -15.14 8.61 26.92
C LEU A 257 -15.24 9.84 27.85
N LEU A 258 -15.01 11.04 27.35
CA LEU A 258 -15.15 12.28 28.11
C LEU A 258 -16.60 12.51 28.56
N GLU A 259 -17.59 12.22 27.71
CA GLU A 259 -19.01 12.31 28.07
C GLU A 259 -19.37 11.33 29.20
N ARG A 260 -18.91 10.07 29.10
CA ARG A 260 -19.09 9.07 30.15
C ARG A 260 -18.41 9.46 31.45
N GLU A 261 -17.21 10.03 31.38
CA GLU A 261 -16.49 10.52 32.56
C GLU A 261 -17.22 11.68 33.22
N ALA A 262 -17.75 12.63 32.43
CA ALA A 262 -18.56 13.74 32.93
C ALA A 262 -19.89 13.26 33.55
N GLU A 263 -20.52 12.23 32.97
CA GLU A 263 -21.69 11.60 33.57
C GLU A 263 -21.36 10.88 34.89
N ALA A 264 -20.27 10.12 34.94
CA ALA A 264 -19.80 9.49 36.16
C ALA A 264 -19.52 10.52 37.27
N ARG A 265 -18.92 11.66 36.93
CA ARG A 265 -18.73 12.79 37.87
C ARG A 265 -20.06 13.35 38.38
N ARG A 266 -21.04 13.58 37.51
CA ARG A 266 -22.38 14.04 37.92
C ARG A 266 -23.07 13.05 38.86
N VAL A 267 -22.95 11.75 38.60
CA VAL A 267 -23.51 10.71 39.48
C VAL A 267 -22.81 10.68 40.84
N LEU A 268 -21.47 10.81 40.87
CA LEU A 268 -20.72 10.91 42.11
C LEU A 268 -21.12 12.15 42.92
N GLU A 269 -21.25 13.32 42.30
CA GLU A 269 -21.73 14.55 42.95
C GLU A 269 -23.15 14.39 43.53
N GLN A 270 -24.04 13.69 42.82
CA GLN A 270 -25.37 13.36 43.34
C GLN A 270 -25.31 12.41 44.53
N MET A 271 -24.43 11.41 44.48
CA MET A 271 -24.22 10.46 45.58
C MET A 271 -23.69 11.19 46.81
N ASP A 272 -22.70 12.08 46.65
CA ASP A 272 -22.16 12.91 47.74
C ASP A 272 -23.25 13.80 48.35
N GLY A 273 -24.10 14.40 47.51
CA GLY A 273 -25.23 15.20 47.96
C GLY A 273 -26.29 14.41 48.73
N LEU A 274 -26.53 13.14 48.37
CA LEU A 274 -27.40 12.24 49.12
C LEU A 274 -26.75 11.78 50.43
N THR A 275 -25.45 11.47 50.41
CA THR A 275 -24.68 11.10 51.60
C THR A 275 -24.68 12.23 52.63
N ALA A 276 -24.49 13.49 52.21
CA ALA A 276 -24.58 14.65 53.10
C ALA A 276 -25.97 14.77 53.75
N LYS A 277 -27.05 14.60 52.97
CA LYS A 277 -28.42 14.61 53.50
C LYS A 277 -28.69 13.47 54.48
N LEU A 278 -28.11 12.29 54.24
CA LEU A 278 -28.22 11.16 55.17
C LEU A 278 -27.55 11.51 56.51
N PHE A 279 -26.34 12.06 56.48
CA PHE A 279 -25.66 12.53 57.69
C PHE A 279 -26.47 13.60 58.45
N ASP A 280 -27.03 14.59 57.75
CA ASP A 280 -27.88 15.61 58.39
C ASP A 280 -29.12 14.99 59.04
N LEU A 281 -29.75 14.00 58.40
CA LEU A 281 -30.92 13.30 58.94
C LEU A 281 -30.56 12.38 60.10
N GLU A 282 -29.41 11.71 60.06
CA GLU A 282 -28.87 10.92 61.16
C GLU A 282 -28.61 11.80 62.38
N GLN A 283 -27.98 12.96 62.19
CA GLN A 283 -27.75 13.93 63.26
C GLN A 283 -29.08 14.45 63.85
N GLN A 284 -30.07 14.76 63.00
CA GLN A 284 -31.40 15.17 63.47
C GLN A 284 -32.11 14.07 64.26
N LEU A 285 -31.95 12.80 63.86
CA LEU A 285 -32.49 11.66 64.60
C LEU A 285 -31.82 11.53 65.96
N GLU A 286 -30.49 11.63 66.03
CA GLU A 286 -29.73 11.59 67.28
C GLU A 286 -30.18 12.69 68.26
N GLU A 287 -30.31 13.94 67.79
CA GLU A 287 -30.84 15.04 68.63
C GLU A 287 -32.27 14.79 69.13
N LYS A 288 -33.10 14.11 68.33
CA LYS A 288 -34.48 13.77 68.71
C LYS A 288 -34.51 12.63 69.71
N GLU A 289 -33.63 11.65 69.57
CA GLU A 289 -33.43 10.57 70.54
C GLU A 289 -32.97 11.12 71.88
N GLU A 290 -32.00 12.03 71.92
CA GLU A 290 -31.57 12.72 73.15
C GLU A 290 -32.73 13.49 73.82
N LYS A 291 -33.51 14.25 73.04
CA LYS A 291 -34.70 14.96 73.54
C LYS A 291 -35.75 13.99 74.09
N LEU A 292 -35.95 12.85 73.42
CA LEU A 292 -36.90 11.83 73.84
C LEU A 292 -36.44 11.13 75.13
N GLN A 293 -35.14 10.85 75.27
CA GLN A 293 -34.55 10.36 76.53
C GLN A 293 -34.78 11.36 77.66
N LEU A 294 -34.52 12.65 77.44
CA LEU A 294 -34.75 13.70 78.43
C LEU A 294 -36.21 13.78 78.87
N VAL A 295 -37.16 13.79 77.93
CA VAL A 295 -38.60 13.80 78.23
C VAL A 295 -39.01 12.53 78.97
N THR A 296 -38.45 11.38 78.61
CA THR A 296 -38.71 10.10 79.28
C THR A 296 -38.25 10.16 80.74
N MET A 297 -37.03 10.67 81.00
CA MET A 297 -36.53 10.89 82.36
C MET A 297 -37.40 11.87 83.17
N GLN A 298 -37.83 12.97 82.55
CA GLN A 298 -38.75 13.93 83.19
C GLN A 298 -40.09 13.27 83.54
N LEU A 299 -40.62 12.43 82.64
CA LEU A 299 -41.89 11.74 82.83
C LEU A 299 -41.80 10.68 83.94
N GLU A 300 -40.67 9.99 84.06
CA GLU A 300 -40.36 9.10 85.18
C GLU A 300 -40.26 9.86 86.51
N ALA A 301 -39.61 11.03 86.52
CA ALA A 301 -39.57 11.90 87.70
C ALA A 301 -40.98 12.35 88.12
N PHE A 302 -41.80 12.84 87.17
CA PHE A 302 -43.19 13.21 87.45
C PHE A 302 -44.05 12.04 87.90
N LYS A 303 -43.82 10.83 87.38
CA LYS A 303 -44.50 9.62 87.87
C LYS A 303 -44.16 9.38 89.34
N SER A 304 -42.87 9.41 89.71
CA SER A 304 -42.45 9.27 91.10
C SER A 304 -43.05 10.36 92.00
N ASP A 305 -43.07 11.61 91.55
CA ASP A 305 -43.72 12.71 92.29
C ASP A 305 -45.23 12.48 92.42
N SER A 306 -45.89 11.98 91.37
CA SER A 306 -47.33 11.71 91.38
C SER A 306 -47.73 10.59 92.35
N GLU A 307 -46.84 9.64 92.62
CA GLU A 307 -47.06 8.57 93.61
C GLU A 307 -47.14 9.13 95.05
N SER A 308 -46.55 10.30 95.31
CA SER A 308 -46.67 10.99 96.61
C SER A 308 -48.05 11.64 96.82
N VAL A 309 -48.77 11.98 95.75
CA VAL A 309 -50.05 12.70 95.83
C VAL A 309 -51.13 11.89 96.57
N PRO A 310 -51.34 10.59 96.29
CA PRO A 310 -52.26 9.76 97.09
C PRO A 310 -51.89 9.69 98.58
N ILE A 311 -50.58 9.65 98.90
CA ILE A 311 -50.09 9.61 100.28
C ILE A 311 -50.44 10.92 101.00
N LEU A 312 -50.09 12.06 100.38
CA LEU A 312 -50.41 13.39 100.91
C LEU A 312 -51.93 13.61 101.02
N LYS A 313 -52.71 13.11 100.04
CA LYS A 313 -54.17 13.18 100.07
C LYS A 313 -54.73 12.37 101.25
N ALA A 314 -54.25 11.14 101.45
CA ALA A 314 -54.63 10.31 102.59
C ALA A 314 -54.25 10.99 103.92
N GLN A 315 -53.06 11.61 104.00
CA GLN A 315 -52.62 12.36 105.18
C GLN A 315 -53.53 13.56 105.47
N VAL A 316 -53.91 14.34 104.45
CA VAL A 316 -54.87 15.45 104.59
C VAL A 316 -56.25 14.95 105.03
N ASP A 317 -56.72 13.82 104.51
CA ASP A 317 -58.00 13.25 104.89
C ASP A 317 -57.99 12.75 106.35
N VAL A 318 -56.88 12.16 106.81
CA VAL A 318 -56.65 11.81 108.23
C VAL A 318 -56.67 13.07 109.10
N TYR A 319 -55.90 14.12 108.77
CA TYR A 319 -55.92 15.37 109.54
C TYR A 319 -57.29 16.04 109.58
N LYS A 320 -58.05 16.01 108.48
CA LYS A 320 -59.43 16.52 108.47
C LYS A 320 -60.35 15.70 109.37
N SER A 321 -60.21 14.38 109.35
CA SER A 321 -60.94 13.49 110.25
C SER A 321 -60.60 13.76 111.71
N ASP A 322 -59.31 13.86 112.04
CA ASP A 322 -58.82 14.17 113.39
C ASP A 322 -59.33 15.53 113.87
N LEU A 323 -59.24 16.58 113.04
CA LEU A 323 -59.75 17.91 113.35
C LEU A 323 -61.27 17.91 113.54
N ASN A 324 -62.02 17.16 112.72
CA ASN A 324 -63.48 17.04 112.87
C ASN A 324 -63.84 16.27 114.15
N ASN A 325 -63.12 15.19 114.47
CA ASN A 325 -63.27 14.46 115.72
C ASN A 325 -62.94 15.34 116.93
N GLU A 326 -61.88 16.14 116.85
CA GLU A 326 -61.51 17.11 117.89
C GLU A 326 -62.58 18.19 118.04
N LYS A 327 -63.12 18.71 116.93
CA LYS A 327 -64.28 19.63 116.97
C LYS A 327 -65.51 18.98 117.56
N GLU A 328 -65.84 17.75 117.18
CA GLU A 328 -67.00 17.03 117.72
C GLU A 328 -66.82 16.71 119.21
N ASN A 329 -65.61 16.32 119.63
CA ASN A 329 -65.26 16.10 121.03
C ASN A 329 -65.31 17.40 121.82
N SER A 330 -64.72 18.48 121.29
CA SER A 330 -64.78 19.81 121.89
C SER A 330 -66.22 20.29 121.98
N GLN A 331 -67.06 20.01 120.97
CA GLN A 331 -68.47 20.38 120.97
C GLN A 331 -69.28 19.54 121.95
N LYS A 332 -69.03 18.23 122.05
CA LYS A 332 -69.59 17.36 123.10
C LYS A 332 -69.14 17.80 124.49
N GLU A 333 -67.90 18.26 124.63
CA GLU A 333 -67.36 18.77 125.89
C GLU A 333 -67.97 20.13 126.23
N ILE A 334 -68.13 21.03 125.26
CA ILE A 334 -68.89 22.28 125.41
C ILE A 334 -70.34 21.96 125.77
N GLU A 335 -70.99 21.00 125.12
CA GLU A 335 -72.37 20.58 125.43
C GLU A 335 -72.47 19.98 126.84
N LYS A 336 -71.51 19.15 127.26
CA LYS A 336 -71.41 18.63 128.63
C LYS A 336 -71.19 19.76 129.64
N LEU A 337 -70.25 20.66 129.37
CA LEU A 337 -69.98 21.82 130.23
C LEU A 337 -71.18 22.77 130.25
N THR A 338 -71.92 22.91 129.15
CA THR A 338 -73.15 23.70 129.05
C THR A 338 -74.30 23.01 129.79
N GLN A 339 -74.40 21.68 129.74
CA GLN A 339 -75.30 20.88 130.58
C GLN A 339 -74.93 21.04 132.06
N GLN A 340 -73.66 20.94 132.42
CA GLN A 340 -73.18 21.18 133.78
C GLN A 340 -73.41 22.63 134.23
N LEU A 341 -73.25 23.62 133.34
CA LEU A 341 -73.60 25.02 133.59
C LEU A 341 -75.11 25.19 133.77
N ASN A 342 -75.94 24.49 132.99
CA ASN A 342 -77.39 24.48 133.16
C ASN A 342 -77.83 23.73 134.42
N GLU A 343 -77.14 22.67 134.83
CA GLU A 343 -77.32 21.95 136.10
C GLU A 343 -76.87 22.82 137.29
N LEU A 344 -75.81 23.62 137.12
CA LEU A 344 -75.36 24.61 138.11
C LEU A 344 -76.22 25.87 138.11
N GLN A 345 -76.84 26.26 136.99
CA GLN A 345 -77.80 27.37 136.90
C GLN A 345 -79.22 26.99 137.35
N SER A 346 -79.56 25.70 137.41
CA SER A 346 -80.80 25.18 138.02
C SER A 346 -80.68 24.96 139.54
N SER A 347 -79.54 25.32 140.13
CA SER A 347 -79.31 25.50 141.57
C SER A 347 -79.16 27.00 141.87
N PRO A 348 -80.11 27.64 142.57
CA PRO A 348 -80.19 29.08 142.66
C PRO A 348 -79.31 29.61 143.79
N PHE A 349 -78.17 30.24 143.48
CA PHE A 349 -77.52 31.14 144.43
C PHE A 349 -76.92 32.40 143.77
N LEU A 350 -77.22 33.51 144.43
CA LEU A 350 -77.03 34.91 144.11
C LEU A 350 -75.61 35.40 144.46
N CYS A 351 -75.08 36.33 143.64
CA CYS A 351 -74.16 37.40 144.04
C CYS A 351 -74.05 38.35 142.83
N VAL A 352 -74.68 39.53 142.73
CA VAL A 352 -74.64 40.76 143.55
C VAL A 352 -73.22 41.33 143.73
N ASN A 353 -72.86 42.27 142.85
CA ASN A 353 -71.76 43.25 142.92
C ASN A 353 -70.30 42.84 142.62
N CYS A 354 -69.88 43.09 141.38
CA CYS A 354 -68.70 43.93 140.98
C CYS A 354 -68.49 43.80 139.45
N GLY A 355 -68.34 44.80 138.59
CA GLY A 355 -68.03 46.22 138.77
C GLY A 355 -66.80 46.60 137.93
N THR A 356 -67.04 47.18 136.74
CA THR A 356 -66.21 48.16 135.99
C THR A 356 -64.92 47.79 135.22
N GLN A 357 -65.03 47.98 133.90
CA GLN A 357 -64.28 48.90 133.00
C GLN A 357 -63.03 48.47 132.18
N ALA A 358 -63.01 49.08 130.98
CA ALA A 358 -61.88 49.48 130.12
C ALA A 358 -61.27 48.44 129.18
N GLU A 359 -60.83 48.72 127.96
CA GLU A 359 -61.06 49.72 126.88
C GLU A 359 -60.03 49.37 125.78
N ALA A 360 -60.16 49.97 124.60
CA ALA A 360 -59.15 50.09 123.52
C ALA A 360 -59.00 48.89 122.53
N ALA A 361 -59.52 49.02 121.30
CA ALA A 361 -58.86 49.60 120.10
C ALA A 361 -58.04 48.55 119.32
N SER A 362 -58.14 48.34 118.00
CA SER A 362 -58.26 49.26 116.86
C SER A 362 -58.60 48.41 115.60
N LYS A 363 -59.59 48.74 114.78
CA LYS A 363 -59.52 49.61 113.58
C LYS A 363 -58.29 49.38 112.68
N GLY A 364 -58.55 48.91 111.45
CA GLY A 364 -57.57 48.92 110.36
C GLY A 364 -58.17 48.68 108.97
N LYS A 365 -58.99 49.62 108.48
CA LYS A 365 -59.22 49.82 107.03
C LYS A 365 -57.90 50.26 106.39
N GLY A 366 -57.57 49.74 105.21
CA GLY A 366 -56.37 50.19 104.48
C GLY A 366 -56.33 49.83 102.99
N ARG A 367 -57.11 50.53 102.18
CA ARG A 367 -56.73 50.82 100.78
C ARG A 367 -55.37 51.53 100.79
N ARG A 368 -54.40 51.07 100.01
CA ARG A 368 -53.41 51.89 99.24
C ARG A 368 -52.45 50.99 98.43
N LYS A 369 -52.61 51.00 97.09
CA LYS A 369 -51.48 51.15 96.14
C LYS A 369 -50.71 52.43 96.53
N PRO A 370 -49.38 52.55 96.36
CA PRO A 370 -48.75 52.49 95.03
C PRO A 370 -47.28 52.00 94.98
N SER A 371 -46.77 51.88 93.74
CA SER A 371 -45.37 51.70 93.34
C SER A 371 -44.76 50.33 93.70
N SER A 372 -44.06 49.62 92.85
CA SER A 372 -43.37 49.96 91.62
C SER A 372 -43.43 48.69 90.78
N SER A 373 -44.15 48.72 89.65
CA SER A 373 -43.99 47.68 88.64
C SER A 373 -42.53 47.75 88.20
N ARG A 374 -41.70 46.81 88.67
CA ARG A 374 -40.52 46.39 87.92
C ARG A 374 -41.07 45.93 86.58
N GLN A 375 -41.09 46.86 85.62
CA GLN A 375 -41.24 46.49 84.22
C GLN A 375 -39.99 45.67 83.93
N GLU A 376 -40.17 44.36 83.78
CA GLU A 376 -39.13 43.49 83.26
C GLU A 376 -38.68 44.10 81.94
N LEU A 377 -37.45 44.61 81.92
CA LEU A 377 -36.84 45.13 80.71
C LEU A 377 -36.46 43.93 79.85
N TYR A 378 -36.87 43.94 78.60
CA TYR A 378 -36.43 42.97 77.62
C TYR A 378 -34.99 43.32 77.20
N LEU A 379 -34.03 42.44 77.46
CA LEU A 379 -32.61 42.67 77.14
C LEU A 379 -32.27 42.08 75.76
N CYS A 380 -31.52 42.83 74.95
CA CYS A 380 -30.97 42.31 73.69
C CYS A 380 -29.86 41.28 73.98
N PRO A 381 -29.92 40.05 73.44
CA PRO A 381 -28.87 39.05 73.68
C PRO A 381 -27.52 39.43 73.03
N VAL A 382 -27.53 40.30 72.01
CA VAL A 382 -26.30 40.70 71.28
C VAL A 382 -25.54 41.81 72.02
N CYS A 383 -26.23 42.84 72.52
CA CYS A 383 -25.59 44.02 73.10
C CYS A 383 -26.00 44.33 74.56
N GLN A 384 -26.89 43.52 75.14
CA GLN A 384 -27.47 43.67 76.49
C GLN A 384 -28.23 44.98 76.76
N PHE A 385 -28.60 45.73 75.73
CA PHE A 385 -29.42 46.94 75.88
C PHE A 385 -30.88 46.59 76.25
N GLY A 386 -31.46 47.33 77.21
CA GLY A 386 -32.79 47.04 77.75
C GLY A 386 -33.92 47.87 77.14
N PHE A 387 -35.03 47.22 76.82
CA PHE A 387 -36.21 47.80 76.18
C PHE A 387 -37.46 47.61 77.05
N LYS A 388 -38.35 48.60 77.04
CA LYS A 388 -39.64 48.54 77.75
C LYS A 388 -40.75 47.85 76.95
N GLU A 389 -40.59 47.75 75.64
CA GLU A 389 -41.57 47.14 74.73
C GLU A 389 -40.88 46.05 73.89
N LEU A 390 -41.54 44.90 73.78
CA LEU A 390 -41.04 43.76 73.01
C LEU A 390 -40.78 44.12 71.54
N GLN A 391 -41.61 44.97 70.94
CA GLN A 391 -41.47 45.37 69.55
C GLN A 391 -40.23 46.24 69.30
N ALA A 392 -39.85 47.08 70.26
CA ALA A 392 -38.60 47.83 70.21
C ALA A 392 -37.38 46.90 70.33
N LEU A 393 -37.46 45.86 71.17
CA LEU A 393 -36.43 44.82 71.24
C LEU A 393 -36.30 44.09 69.89
N THR A 394 -37.40 43.62 69.31
CA THR A 394 -37.36 42.86 68.03
C THR A 394 -36.73 43.68 66.90
N ASN A 395 -37.12 44.94 66.75
CA ASN A 395 -36.52 45.83 65.74
C ASN A 395 -35.04 46.09 65.99
N HIS A 396 -34.64 46.19 67.26
CA HIS A 396 -33.24 46.37 67.63
C HIS A 396 -32.41 45.11 67.38
N VAL A 397 -32.90 43.92 67.75
CA VAL A 397 -32.20 42.64 67.55
C VAL A 397 -31.89 42.42 66.07
N ASN A 398 -32.84 42.67 65.17
CA ASN A 398 -32.62 42.55 63.73
C ASN A 398 -31.50 43.50 63.26
N ASN A 399 -31.56 44.78 63.64
CA ASN A 399 -30.51 45.75 63.32
C ASN A 399 -29.15 45.43 63.98
N CYS A 400 -29.15 44.80 65.14
CA CYS A 400 -27.93 44.42 65.86
C CYS A 400 -27.25 43.20 65.21
N LEU A 401 -28.03 42.25 64.71
CA LEU A 401 -27.52 41.10 63.95
C LEU A 401 -26.94 41.54 62.60
N ASP A 402 -27.61 42.45 61.89
CA ASP A 402 -27.12 42.99 60.61
C ASP A 402 -25.80 43.78 60.73
N LYS A 403 -25.50 44.33 61.91
CA LYS A 403 -24.24 45.06 62.18
C LYS A 403 -23.13 44.18 62.79
N ALA A 404 -23.48 42.97 63.24
CA ALA A 404 -22.54 42.03 63.85
C ALA A 404 -21.92 41.06 62.82
N GLN A 405 -22.46 41.03 61.59
CA GLN A 405 -21.79 40.52 60.39
C GLN A 405 -20.88 41.60 59.82
#